data_AF-A0A925Y4F9-F1
#
_entry.id   AF-A0A925Y4F9-F1
#
_cell.length_a   1.000
_cell.length_b   1.000
_cell.length_c   1.000
_cell.angle_alpha   90.00
_cell.angle_beta   90.00
_cell.angle_gamma   90.00
#
_symmetry.space_group_name_H-M   'P 1'
#
loop_
_entity.id
_entity.type
_entity.pdbx_description
1 polymer ?
#
loop_
_entity_poly.entity_id
_entity_poly.type
_entity_poly.pdbx_seq_one_letter_code
_entity_poly.pdbx_strand_id
1 'polypeptide(L)'
;MKLKSLFHPALALTSILTATAQIDPGLPLLGKLKTHSAKEIPSSNWSIGGETLDRDFGVYENYKKYLGPLGAKSIRLQTGWAKCEKSPGVYDFSWLDAIVDDALSQGVQPWLELNYGNPIYPGGGGTNLGGDLPSSPEALAAWDKWVRAIVKRYQNRVTEWEIWNEPDGNKAMPEAYADLFIRTAEIVRSEQPKAKIYALALAGEIPYAEAFMKHVSAAGKLALIDAITIHGYPINPDDTENIIQLRAITNRIGAPIEIRQGESGATSRFQKHFALNNLQMTETIQTKWNLRRMLAHHGIDVPFNLFTIIDLHYVLKTKGLVIMNYKGLLASKPDQTVDYVKPAYLAAQNVFSTFDDSLVRMKDFSAQSNATKPLAAFAYSHQKSGGQIVTLWCKDDMPGNSNDKTLVDFTFQGATINDPVYVDLYNGKVYALPKSADGKTFPKIPLYDSPILIAEKSALQIDFKTKP
;
A
#
# COMPACT_ATOMS: atom_id res chain seq x y z
N MET A 1 -10.37 62.07 -17.01
CA MET A 1 -10.92 61.77 -15.66
C MET A 1 -10.00 60.73 -15.02
N LYS A 2 -9.21 61.14 -14.02
CA LYS A 2 -8.20 60.30 -13.35
C LYS A 2 -8.90 59.28 -12.45
N LEU A 3 -8.63 57.98 -12.59
CA LEU A 3 -8.77 57.04 -11.47
C LEU A 3 -7.41 56.47 -11.11
N LYS A 4 -7.08 56.68 -9.83
CA LYS A 4 -5.81 56.38 -9.18
C LYS A 4 -5.69 54.88 -8.92
N SER A 5 -4.48 54.37 -9.09
CA SER A 5 -4.02 53.09 -8.59
C SER A 5 -4.15 52.99 -7.07
N LEU A 6 -4.84 51.97 -6.59
CA LEU A 6 -4.72 51.50 -5.21
C LEU A 6 -3.82 50.26 -5.22
N PHE A 7 -2.51 50.50 -5.12
CA PHE A 7 -1.55 49.50 -4.69
C PHE A 7 -1.89 49.14 -3.24
N HIS A 8 -2.40 47.93 -3.02
CA HIS A 8 -2.34 47.30 -1.71
C HIS A 8 -0.92 46.73 -1.56
N PRO A 9 -0.19 47.05 -0.48
CA PRO A 9 1.06 46.37 -0.21
C PRO A 9 0.72 44.91 0.08
N ALA A 10 1.31 44.00 -0.70
CA ALA A 10 1.34 42.60 -0.35
C ALA A 10 1.98 42.52 1.05
N LEU A 11 1.19 42.17 2.06
CA LEU A 11 1.76 41.67 3.30
C LEU A 11 2.59 40.45 2.91
N ALA A 12 3.90 40.60 2.99
CA ALA A 12 4.81 39.47 3.03
C ALA A 12 4.37 38.63 4.23
N LEU A 13 3.63 37.55 3.97
CA LEU A 13 3.61 36.41 4.89
C LEU A 13 5.04 35.87 4.87
N THR A 14 5.88 36.41 5.76
CA THR A 14 7.04 35.69 6.26
C THR A 14 6.55 34.31 6.66
N SER A 15 7.03 33.30 5.94
CA SER A 15 6.90 31.91 6.33
C SER A 15 7.56 31.77 7.70
N ILE A 16 6.76 31.87 8.75
CA ILE A 16 7.16 31.33 10.04
C ILE A 16 7.28 29.85 9.76
N LEU A 17 8.53 29.36 9.66
CA LEU A 17 8.83 27.96 9.87
C LEU A 17 8.13 27.59 11.18
N THR A 18 7.01 26.90 11.09
CA THR A 18 6.52 26.12 12.21
C THR A 18 7.54 25.00 12.36
N ALA A 19 8.60 25.28 13.12
CA ALA A 19 9.28 24.24 13.87
C ALA A 19 8.17 23.49 14.58
N THR A 20 7.84 22.30 14.08
CA THR A 20 6.98 21.38 14.80
C THR A 20 7.74 21.08 16.08
N ALA A 21 7.34 21.75 17.17
CA ALA A 21 7.83 21.44 18.49
C ALA A 21 7.46 19.98 18.74
N GLN A 22 8.42 19.11 18.47
CA GLN A 22 8.30 17.67 18.60
C GLN A 22 8.19 17.44 20.11
N ILE A 23 6.97 17.27 20.64
CA ILE A 23 6.82 16.91 22.04
C ILE A 23 7.37 15.49 22.20
N ASP A 24 8.63 15.47 22.65
CA ASP A 24 9.35 14.30 23.14
C ASP A 24 8.44 13.57 24.14
N PRO A 25 8.34 12.22 24.09
CA PRO A 25 7.58 11.46 25.08
C PRO A 25 8.00 11.70 26.54
N GLY A 26 9.07 12.47 26.80
CA GLY A 26 9.61 12.69 28.14
C GLY A 26 10.39 11.48 28.62
N LEU A 27 10.82 10.63 27.69
CA LEU A 27 11.53 9.38 27.94
C LEU A 27 12.96 9.50 27.40
N PRO A 28 13.97 8.86 28.04
CA PRO A 28 15.34 8.90 27.52
C PRO A 28 15.46 8.24 26.14
N LEU A 29 15.99 8.98 25.16
CA LEU A 29 16.29 8.44 23.82
C LEU A 29 17.40 7.39 23.90
N LEU A 30 17.16 6.21 23.35
CA LEU A 30 18.15 5.13 23.24
C LEU A 30 18.79 5.07 21.86
N GLY A 31 18.04 5.37 20.80
CA GLY A 31 18.50 5.27 19.42
C GLY A 31 17.36 5.31 18.43
N LYS A 32 17.54 4.66 17.28
CA LYS A 32 16.49 4.47 16.27
C LYS A 32 16.37 3.02 15.86
N LEU A 33 15.20 2.64 15.33
CA LEU A 33 15.03 1.38 14.61
C LEU A 33 16.04 1.32 13.47
N LYS A 34 16.72 0.19 13.36
CA LYS A 34 17.53 -0.12 12.20
C LYS A 34 16.61 -0.46 11.03
N THR A 35 16.82 0.18 9.89
CA THR A 35 16.09 -0.13 8.66
C THR A 35 16.89 -1.08 7.79
N HIS A 36 16.17 -1.89 7.00
CA HIS A 36 16.72 -2.92 6.15
C HIS A 36 16.26 -2.73 4.71
N SER A 37 17.18 -2.93 3.77
CA SER A 37 16.83 -3.05 2.36
C SER A 37 16.03 -4.34 2.09
N ALA A 38 15.34 -4.39 0.96
CA ALA A 38 14.58 -5.57 0.55
C ALA A 38 15.44 -6.84 0.41
N LYS A 39 16.76 -6.71 0.18
CA LYS A 39 17.69 -7.86 0.17
C LYS A 39 18.00 -8.40 1.57
N GLU A 40 17.98 -7.54 2.57
CA GLU A 40 18.26 -7.91 3.95
C GLU A 40 17.03 -8.53 4.64
N ILE A 41 15.82 -8.23 4.14
CA ILE A 41 14.57 -8.81 4.61
C ILE A 41 14.32 -10.15 3.89
N PRO A 42 14.27 -11.29 4.61
CA PRO A 42 14.07 -12.60 3.99
C PRO A 42 12.72 -12.71 3.27
N SER A 43 11.63 -12.38 3.96
CA SER A 43 10.26 -12.41 3.43
C SER A 43 9.33 -11.54 4.27
N SER A 44 8.30 -10.97 3.64
CA SER A 44 7.24 -10.21 4.29
C SER A 44 6.04 -10.07 3.36
N ASN A 45 4.90 -9.66 3.92
CA ASN A 45 3.67 -9.38 3.18
C ASN A 45 3.54 -7.92 2.70
N TRP A 46 4.66 -7.18 2.66
CA TRP A 46 4.68 -5.78 2.29
C TRP A 46 5.01 -5.56 0.82
N SER A 47 4.13 -4.85 0.13
CA SER A 47 4.33 -4.42 -1.26
C SER A 47 4.31 -2.89 -1.36
N ILE A 48 4.94 -2.37 -2.42
CA ILE A 48 4.90 -0.96 -2.79
C ILE A 48 4.29 -0.81 -4.19
N GLY A 49 3.48 0.22 -4.36
CA GLY A 49 2.91 0.56 -5.66
C GLY A 49 3.95 1.10 -6.64
N GLY A 50 3.97 0.53 -7.84
CA GLY A 50 4.64 1.05 -9.04
C GLY A 50 3.67 1.06 -10.23
N GLU A 51 2.38 1.28 -9.95
CA GLU A 51 1.32 1.32 -10.94
C GLU A 51 1.45 2.53 -11.88
N THR A 52 0.63 2.58 -12.94
CA THR A 52 0.50 3.69 -13.90
C THR A 52 1.71 3.97 -14.81
N LEU A 53 2.82 3.26 -14.61
CA LEU A 53 4.01 3.41 -15.44
C LEU A 53 3.75 2.98 -16.90
N ASP A 54 2.72 2.16 -17.14
CA ASP A 54 2.22 1.80 -18.47
C ASP A 54 1.65 2.99 -19.27
N ARG A 55 1.39 4.11 -18.59
CA ARG A 55 0.87 5.36 -19.17
C ARG A 55 1.81 6.54 -18.96
N ASP A 56 3.02 6.28 -18.50
CA ASP A 56 4.08 7.27 -18.26
C ASP A 56 3.71 8.32 -17.20
N PHE A 57 2.81 8.01 -16.26
CA PHE A 57 2.47 8.94 -15.16
C PHE A 57 3.57 9.00 -14.09
N GLY A 58 4.47 8.01 -14.07
CA GLY A 58 5.75 8.05 -13.42
C GLY A 58 6.81 7.36 -14.30
N VAL A 59 8.08 7.59 -13.99
CA VAL A 59 9.22 7.01 -14.73
C VAL A 59 10.09 6.23 -13.74
N TYR A 60 10.14 4.90 -13.91
CA TYR A 60 10.86 4.01 -12.99
C TYR A 60 12.32 4.41 -12.76
N GLU A 61 13.05 4.72 -13.84
CA GLU A 61 14.45 5.14 -13.80
C GLU A 61 14.72 6.32 -12.86
N ASN A 62 13.73 7.22 -12.71
CA ASN A 62 13.88 8.41 -11.89
C ASN A 62 13.87 8.10 -10.38
N TYR A 63 13.30 6.98 -9.96
CA TYR A 63 13.19 6.61 -8.54
C TYR A 63 13.78 5.25 -8.18
N LYS A 64 14.23 4.44 -9.15
CA LYS A 64 14.63 3.04 -8.90
C LYS A 64 15.63 2.85 -7.77
N LYS A 65 16.54 3.81 -7.53
CA LYS A 65 17.52 3.77 -6.43
C LYS A 65 16.91 3.77 -5.02
N TYR A 66 15.62 4.13 -4.90
CA TYR A 66 14.86 4.13 -3.65
C TYR A 66 14.08 2.82 -3.43
N LEU A 67 13.94 1.96 -4.44
CA LEU A 67 13.09 0.77 -4.33
C LEU A 67 13.65 -0.25 -3.33
N GLY A 68 14.89 -0.71 -3.54
CA GLY A 68 15.55 -1.67 -2.65
C GLY A 68 15.70 -1.14 -1.22
N PRO A 69 16.21 0.07 -1.00
CA PRO A 69 16.34 0.65 0.35
C PRO A 69 15.02 0.83 1.09
N LEU A 70 13.86 0.88 0.42
CA LEU A 70 12.57 1.02 1.07
C LEU A 70 12.21 -0.20 1.94
N GLY A 71 12.62 -1.40 1.54
CA GLY A 71 12.37 -2.63 2.30
C GLY A 71 11.07 -3.37 1.96
N ALA A 72 10.26 -2.87 1.02
CA ALA A 72 9.13 -3.63 0.49
C ALA A 72 9.63 -4.90 -0.23
N LYS A 73 8.94 -6.02 -0.08
CA LYS A 73 9.34 -7.30 -0.70
C LYS A 73 8.76 -7.51 -2.09
N SER A 74 7.69 -6.81 -2.43
CA SER A 74 7.12 -6.85 -3.77
C SER A 74 6.80 -5.44 -4.30
N ILE A 75 6.72 -5.32 -5.63
CA ILE A 75 6.25 -4.12 -6.32
C ILE A 75 5.10 -4.49 -7.25
N ARG A 76 3.97 -3.79 -7.12
CA ARG A 76 2.80 -3.98 -7.99
C ARG A 76 2.92 -3.08 -9.23
N LEU A 77 2.85 -3.68 -10.42
CA LEU A 77 3.07 -3.00 -11.70
C LEU A 77 1.94 -3.29 -12.69
N GLN A 78 1.55 -2.29 -13.46
CA GLN A 78 0.62 -2.44 -14.58
C GLN A 78 1.41 -2.68 -15.86
N THR A 79 1.05 -3.71 -16.61
CA THR A 79 1.86 -4.19 -17.74
C THR A 79 1.57 -3.43 -19.04
N GLY A 80 0.37 -2.90 -19.21
CA GLY A 80 0.01 -2.05 -20.34
C GLY A 80 0.01 -2.75 -21.69
N TRP A 81 -1.09 -3.43 -22.05
CA TRP A 81 -1.22 -4.09 -23.35
C TRP A 81 -0.91 -3.14 -24.53
N ALA A 82 -1.55 -1.97 -24.57
CA ALA A 82 -1.31 -0.95 -25.60
C ALA A 82 0.12 -0.37 -25.60
N LYS A 83 0.81 -0.38 -24.46
CA LYS A 83 2.20 0.08 -24.39
C LYS A 83 3.15 -0.94 -25.01
N CYS A 84 2.90 -2.21 -24.76
CA CYS A 84 3.72 -3.33 -25.21
C CYS A 84 3.43 -3.76 -26.66
N GLU A 85 2.22 -3.52 -27.18
CA GLU A 85 1.84 -3.91 -28.54
C GLU A 85 1.33 -2.71 -29.34
N LYS A 86 2.23 -2.12 -30.15
CA LYS A 86 1.92 -0.96 -31.01
C LYS A 86 1.54 -1.36 -32.43
N SER A 87 1.74 -2.63 -32.80
CA SER A 87 1.37 -3.18 -34.10
C SER A 87 0.92 -4.63 -33.89
N PRO A 88 -0.11 -5.10 -34.60
CA PRO A 88 -0.69 -6.42 -34.32
C PRO A 88 0.34 -7.56 -34.35
N GLY A 89 0.43 -8.30 -33.25
CA GLY A 89 1.34 -9.42 -33.04
C GLY A 89 2.80 -9.06 -32.78
N VAL A 90 3.15 -7.77 -32.71
CA VAL A 90 4.52 -7.30 -32.49
C VAL A 90 4.64 -6.71 -31.08
N TYR A 91 5.31 -7.45 -30.21
CA TYR A 91 5.48 -7.09 -28.80
C TYR A 91 6.86 -6.48 -28.53
N ASP A 92 6.88 -5.29 -27.93
CA ASP A 92 8.06 -4.68 -27.33
C ASP A 92 7.88 -4.61 -25.81
N PHE A 93 8.61 -5.48 -25.11
CA PHE A 93 8.60 -5.55 -23.66
C PHE A 93 9.81 -4.89 -23.00
N SER A 94 10.69 -4.25 -23.78
CA SER A 94 12.00 -3.77 -23.32
C SER A 94 11.91 -2.82 -22.12
N TRP A 95 10.91 -1.95 -22.10
CA TRP A 95 10.59 -1.08 -20.96
C TRP A 95 10.23 -1.88 -19.70
N LEU A 96 9.38 -2.90 -19.80
CA LEU A 96 8.96 -3.71 -18.65
C LEU A 96 10.09 -4.65 -18.20
N ASP A 97 10.92 -5.15 -19.13
CA ASP A 97 12.10 -5.95 -18.79
C ASP A 97 13.07 -5.16 -17.90
N ALA A 98 13.36 -3.91 -18.25
CA ALA A 98 14.25 -3.06 -17.47
C ALA A 98 13.74 -2.87 -16.03
N ILE A 99 12.43 -2.71 -15.84
CA ILE A 99 11.81 -2.58 -14.52
C ILE A 99 11.88 -3.90 -13.75
N VAL A 100 11.46 -5.02 -14.38
CA VAL A 100 11.43 -6.35 -13.75
C VAL A 100 12.83 -6.78 -13.31
N ASP A 101 13.83 -6.65 -14.19
CA ASP A 101 15.19 -7.08 -13.90
C ASP A 101 15.85 -6.23 -12.82
N ASP A 102 15.63 -4.92 -12.85
CA ASP A 102 16.16 -4.01 -11.83
C ASP A 102 15.49 -4.25 -10.46
N ALA A 103 14.17 -4.39 -10.39
CA ALA A 103 13.45 -4.69 -9.15
C ALA A 103 13.95 -6.00 -8.51
N LEU A 104 14.07 -7.07 -9.30
CA LEU A 104 14.63 -8.36 -8.84
C LEU A 104 16.07 -8.20 -8.36
N SER A 105 16.90 -7.43 -9.09
CA SER A 105 18.27 -7.15 -8.70
C SER A 105 18.38 -6.41 -7.36
N GLN A 106 17.30 -5.75 -6.92
CA GLN A 106 17.18 -5.04 -5.65
C GLN A 106 16.51 -5.89 -4.55
N GLY A 107 16.14 -7.14 -4.83
CA GLY A 107 15.48 -8.04 -3.89
C GLY A 107 13.97 -7.82 -3.76
N VAL A 108 13.35 -7.15 -4.74
CA VAL A 108 11.92 -6.85 -4.79
C VAL A 108 11.26 -7.67 -5.89
N GLN A 109 10.24 -8.45 -5.54
CA GLN A 109 9.52 -9.34 -6.44
C GLN A 109 8.43 -8.58 -7.21
N PRO A 110 8.43 -8.58 -8.55
CA PRO A 110 7.33 -7.98 -9.29
C PRO A 110 6.05 -8.81 -9.17
N TRP A 111 4.95 -8.11 -8.95
CA TRP A 111 3.57 -8.56 -9.12
C TRP A 111 2.99 -7.78 -10.31
N LEU A 112 2.63 -8.50 -11.38
CA LEU A 112 2.21 -7.90 -12.64
C LEU A 112 0.68 -7.95 -12.82
N GLU A 113 0.07 -6.80 -13.06
CA GLU A 113 -1.33 -6.67 -13.46
C GLU A 113 -1.45 -6.67 -14.99
N LEU A 114 -2.29 -7.56 -15.52
CA LEU A 114 -2.62 -7.70 -16.93
C LEU A 114 -3.76 -6.73 -17.28
N ASN A 115 -3.39 -5.59 -17.86
CA ASN A 115 -4.27 -4.47 -18.20
C ASN A 115 -3.57 -3.50 -19.18
N TYR A 116 -4.19 -2.44 -19.67
CA TYR A 116 -5.62 -2.30 -19.96
C TYR A 116 -5.88 -2.80 -21.40
N GLY A 117 -6.85 -2.21 -22.11
CA GLY A 117 -7.16 -2.52 -23.51
C GLY A 117 -6.10 -2.02 -24.50
N ASN A 118 -6.32 -2.34 -25.79
CA ASN A 118 -5.46 -1.92 -26.89
C ASN A 118 -6.28 -1.40 -28.09
N PRO A 119 -6.25 -0.10 -28.39
CA PRO A 119 -7.11 0.53 -29.39
C PRO A 119 -6.70 0.24 -30.83
N ILE A 120 -5.57 -0.45 -31.08
CA ILE A 120 -5.24 -0.93 -32.42
C ILE A 120 -6.20 -2.02 -32.90
N TYR A 121 -6.92 -2.67 -31.98
CA TYR A 121 -7.93 -3.67 -32.26
C TYR A 121 -9.34 -3.08 -32.08
N PRO A 122 -10.24 -3.21 -33.08
CA PRO A 122 -11.65 -2.86 -32.90
C PRO A 122 -12.25 -3.59 -31.70
N GLY A 123 -12.86 -2.87 -30.76
CA GLY A 123 -13.37 -3.46 -29.51
C GLY A 123 -12.27 -3.95 -28.55
N GLY A 124 -11.04 -3.44 -28.67
CA GLY A 124 -9.88 -3.77 -27.85
C GLY A 124 -9.87 -3.17 -26.43
N GLY A 125 -10.90 -2.40 -26.07
CA GLY A 125 -11.00 -1.77 -24.75
C GLY A 125 -10.25 -0.44 -24.62
N GLY A 126 -10.41 0.20 -23.46
CA GLY A 126 -9.78 1.49 -23.15
C GLY A 126 -8.37 1.34 -22.56
N THR A 127 -7.52 2.35 -22.70
CA THR A 127 -6.11 2.33 -22.21
C THR A 127 -5.91 2.99 -20.85
N ASN A 128 -6.99 3.44 -20.19
CA ASN A 128 -6.92 4.22 -18.97
C ASN A 128 -7.79 3.60 -17.87
N LEU A 129 -7.65 4.13 -16.65
CA LEU A 129 -8.57 3.87 -15.55
C LEU A 129 -10.02 4.14 -16.02
N GLY A 130 -10.96 3.24 -15.70
CA GLY A 130 -12.32 3.33 -16.23
C GLY A 130 -12.51 2.76 -17.63
N GLY A 131 -11.46 2.27 -18.29
CA GLY A 131 -11.49 1.81 -19.68
C GLY A 131 -12.35 0.56 -19.89
N ASP A 132 -13.02 0.47 -21.03
CA ASP A 132 -13.83 -0.72 -21.36
C ASP A 132 -12.96 -1.98 -21.50
N LEU A 133 -13.54 -3.15 -21.21
CA LEU A 133 -12.90 -4.45 -21.44
C LEU A 133 -12.77 -4.73 -22.94
N PRO A 134 -11.77 -5.54 -23.37
CA PRO A 134 -11.79 -6.11 -24.72
C PRO A 134 -13.04 -6.97 -24.90
N SER A 135 -13.73 -6.82 -26.04
CA SER A 135 -15.06 -7.42 -26.25
C SER A 135 -15.28 -8.04 -27.64
N SER A 136 -14.58 -7.57 -28.68
CA SER A 136 -14.73 -8.17 -30.01
C SER A 136 -14.01 -9.53 -30.09
N PRO A 137 -14.44 -10.46 -30.96
CA PRO A 137 -13.74 -11.72 -31.17
C PRO A 137 -12.26 -11.54 -31.58
N GLU A 138 -11.98 -10.52 -32.39
CA GLU A 138 -10.62 -10.16 -32.82
C GLU A 138 -9.78 -9.67 -31.63
N ALA A 139 -10.32 -8.74 -30.84
CA ALA A 139 -9.67 -8.19 -29.66
C ALA A 139 -9.41 -9.26 -28.60
N LEU A 140 -10.37 -10.14 -28.34
CA LEU A 140 -10.21 -11.24 -27.39
C LEU A 140 -9.18 -12.27 -27.86
N ALA A 141 -9.10 -12.55 -29.16
CA ALA A 141 -8.06 -13.41 -29.71
C ALA A 141 -6.67 -12.75 -29.63
N ALA A 142 -6.58 -11.43 -29.81
CA ALA A 142 -5.34 -10.68 -29.65
C ALA A 142 -4.91 -10.59 -28.19
N TRP A 143 -5.86 -10.38 -27.27
CA TRP A 143 -5.65 -10.42 -25.83
C TRP A 143 -5.03 -11.75 -25.40
N ASP A 144 -5.57 -12.89 -25.86
CA ASP A 144 -5.03 -14.21 -25.52
C ASP A 144 -3.58 -14.40 -25.96
N LYS A 145 -3.25 -13.92 -27.18
CA LYS A 145 -1.88 -13.99 -27.72
C LYS A 145 -0.94 -13.14 -26.89
N TRP A 146 -1.37 -11.94 -26.50
CA TRP A 146 -0.58 -11.06 -25.66
C TRP A 146 -0.38 -11.63 -24.25
N VAL A 147 -1.44 -12.12 -23.59
CA VAL A 147 -1.36 -12.79 -22.28
C VAL A 147 -0.39 -13.98 -22.36
N ARG A 148 -0.48 -14.81 -23.39
CA ARG A 148 0.45 -15.93 -23.57
C ARG A 148 1.89 -15.47 -23.74
N ALA A 149 2.11 -14.44 -24.56
CA ALA A 149 3.44 -13.88 -24.81
C ALA A 149 4.07 -13.29 -23.54
N ILE A 150 3.31 -12.51 -22.77
CA ILE A 150 3.81 -11.86 -21.55
C ILE A 150 4.06 -12.88 -20.43
N VAL A 151 3.15 -13.83 -20.20
CA VAL A 151 3.34 -14.88 -19.19
C VAL A 151 4.57 -15.73 -19.54
N LYS A 152 4.67 -16.21 -20.79
CA LYS A 152 5.82 -17.01 -21.23
C LYS A 152 7.15 -16.27 -21.11
N ARG A 153 7.16 -14.95 -21.33
CA ARG A 153 8.34 -14.09 -21.19
C ARG A 153 8.83 -13.97 -19.74
N TYR A 154 7.90 -13.87 -18.79
CA TYR A 154 8.23 -13.59 -17.39
C TYR A 154 8.07 -14.79 -16.44
N GLN A 155 7.61 -15.96 -16.90
CA GLN A 155 7.31 -17.14 -16.08
C GLN A 155 8.43 -17.63 -15.13
N ASN A 156 9.70 -17.31 -15.41
CA ASN A 156 10.84 -17.67 -14.56
C ASN A 156 11.26 -16.55 -13.58
N ARG A 157 10.63 -15.39 -13.67
CA ARG A 157 10.97 -14.15 -12.95
C ARG A 157 9.78 -13.60 -12.15
N VAL A 158 8.56 -13.83 -12.61
CA VAL A 158 7.31 -13.36 -12.03
C VAL A 158 6.38 -14.54 -11.85
N THR A 159 5.78 -14.65 -10.67
CA THR A 159 4.84 -15.72 -10.31
C THR A 159 3.49 -15.19 -9.85
N GLU A 160 3.31 -13.87 -9.74
CA GLU A 160 2.09 -13.24 -9.24
C GLU A 160 1.47 -12.37 -10.33
N TRP A 161 0.25 -12.72 -10.74
CA TRP A 161 -0.48 -12.11 -11.84
C TRP A 161 -1.84 -11.63 -11.35
N GLU A 162 -2.15 -10.35 -11.56
CA GLU A 162 -3.49 -9.81 -11.32
C GLU A 162 -4.17 -9.53 -12.65
N ILE A 163 -5.47 -9.75 -12.72
CA ILE A 163 -6.21 -9.63 -13.98
C ILE A 163 -7.14 -8.42 -13.89
N TRP A 164 -6.80 -7.39 -14.67
CA TRP A 164 -7.51 -6.11 -14.74
C TRP A 164 -7.50 -5.29 -13.45
N ASN A 165 -7.90 -4.02 -13.57
CA ASN A 165 -7.97 -3.05 -12.46
C ASN A 165 -9.39 -2.50 -12.32
N GLU A 166 -9.96 -2.52 -11.11
CA GLU A 166 -11.22 -1.85 -10.74
C GLU A 166 -12.35 -2.03 -11.79
N PRO A 167 -12.70 -3.27 -12.17
CA PRO A 167 -13.76 -3.51 -13.14
C PRO A 167 -15.13 -3.03 -12.64
N ASP A 168 -15.29 -2.82 -11.33
CA ASP A 168 -16.44 -2.21 -10.68
C ASP A 168 -16.52 -0.69 -10.85
N GLY A 169 -15.39 -0.02 -11.08
CA GLY A 169 -15.33 1.38 -11.51
C GLY A 169 -15.54 1.56 -13.01
N ASN A 170 -15.51 0.48 -13.79
CA ASN A 170 -15.75 0.48 -15.22
C ASN A 170 -17.25 0.23 -15.50
N LYS A 171 -17.71 0.49 -16.73
CA LYS A 171 -19.10 0.18 -17.14
C LYS A 171 -19.36 -1.33 -17.36
N ALA A 172 -18.40 -2.18 -17.01
CA ALA A 172 -18.47 -3.60 -17.30
C ALA A 172 -19.33 -4.31 -16.25
N MET A 173 -20.26 -5.16 -16.69
CA MET A 173 -21.01 -6.03 -15.79
C MET A 173 -20.07 -7.05 -15.11
N PRO A 174 -20.34 -7.45 -13.85
CA PRO A 174 -19.51 -8.43 -13.13
C PRO A 174 -19.35 -9.76 -13.87
N GLU A 175 -20.38 -10.20 -14.61
CA GLU A 175 -20.32 -11.41 -15.43
C GLU A 175 -19.36 -11.26 -16.62
N ALA A 176 -19.35 -10.10 -17.27
CA ALA A 176 -18.44 -9.83 -18.39
C ALA A 176 -16.97 -9.79 -17.93
N TYR A 177 -16.72 -9.21 -16.76
CA TYR A 177 -15.39 -9.29 -16.14
C TYR A 177 -15.04 -10.73 -15.73
N ALA A 178 -15.98 -11.48 -15.15
CA ALA A 178 -15.76 -12.87 -14.77
C ALA A 178 -15.38 -13.76 -15.98
N ASP A 179 -16.01 -13.57 -17.13
CA ASP A 179 -15.66 -14.28 -18.36
C ASP A 179 -14.25 -13.94 -18.85
N LEU A 180 -13.86 -12.65 -18.84
CA LEU A 180 -12.50 -12.23 -19.17
C LEU A 180 -11.48 -12.77 -18.16
N PHE A 181 -11.81 -12.76 -16.87
CA PHE A 181 -10.98 -13.31 -15.80
C PHE A 181 -10.72 -14.79 -16.02
N ILE A 182 -11.77 -15.61 -16.21
CA ILE A 182 -11.63 -17.05 -16.43
C ILE A 182 -10.76 -17.31 -17.66
N ARG A 183 -11.07 -16.67 -18.79
CA ARG A 183 -10.30 -16.77 -20.04
C ARG A 183 -8.82 -16.51 -19.82
N THR A 184 -8.51 -15.42 -19.12
CA THR A 184 -7.12 -14.98 -18.87
C THR A 184 -6.41 -15.90 -17.88
N ALA A 185 -7.07 -16.26 -16.78
CA ALA A 185 -6.53 -17.10 -15.73
C ALA A 185 -6.23 -18.52 -16.23
N GLU A 186 -7.04 -19.07 -17.13
CA GLU A 186 -6.75 -20.37 -17.76
C GLU A 186 -5.50 -20.33 -18.63
N ILE A 187 -5.27 -19.23 -19.37
CA ILE A 187 -4.04 -19.04 -20.15
C ILE A 187 -2.84 -18.94 -19.22
N VAL A 188 -2.92 -18.09 -18.18
CA VAL A 188 -1.85 -17.95 -17.17
C VAL A 188 -1.52 -19.30 -16.54
N ARG A 189 -2.53 -20.05 -16.09
CA ARG A 189 -2.36 -21.38 -15.49
C ARG A 189 -1.77 -22.40 -16.48
N SER A 190 -2.12 -22.31 -17.76
CA SER A 190 -1.58 -23.21 -18.79
C SER A 190 -0.08 -22.98 -19.07
N GLU A 191 0.35 -21.71 -19.08
CA GLU A 191 1.75 -21.35 -19.32
C GLU A 191 2.59 -21.47 -18.04
N GLN A 192 2.01 -21.16 -16.89
CA GLN A 192 2.67 -21.21 -15.58
C GLN A 192 1.75 -21.88 -14.54
N PRO A 193 1.80 -23.22 -14.40
CA PRO A 193 0.87 -23.97 -13.53
C PRO A 193 0.87 -23.57 -12.05
N LYS A 194 1.99 -23.03 -11.56
CA LYS A 194 2.16 -22.60 -10.16
C LYS A 194 2.02 -21.08 -9.95
N ALA A 195 1.55 -20.34 -10.96
CA ALA A 195 1.24 -18.92 -10.84
C ALA A 195 0.26 -18.68 -9.68
N LYS A 196 0.39 -17.55 -8.99
CA LYS A 196 -0.69 -16.97 -8.20
C LYS A 196 -1.48 -16.01 -9.08
N ILE A 197 -2.80 -16.15 -9.08
CA ILE A 197 -3.71 -15.36 -9.90
C ILE A 197 -4.65 -14.58 -8.99
N TYR A 198 -4.61 -13.25 -9.11
CA TYR A 198 -5.40 -12.33 -8.30
C TYR A 198 -6.54 -11.73 -9.12
N ALA A 199 -7.70 -11.64 -8.48
CA ALA A 199 -8.92 -11.15 -9.09
C ALA A 199 -9.32 -9.77 -8.54
N LEU A 200 -10.11 -9.09 -9.36
CA LEU A 200 -10.86 -7.86 -9.12
C LEU A 200 -10.03 -6.59 -9.05
N ALA A 201 -9.02 -6.46 -8.17
CA ALA A 201 -8.47 -5.14 -7.85
C ALA A 201 -9.61 -4.13 -7.53
N LEU A 202 -10.53 -4.55 -6.66
CA LEU A 202 -11.86 -3.97 -6.49
C LEU A 202 -11.81 -2.53 -5.94
N ALA A 203 -12.49 -1.56 -6.56
CA ALA A 203 -12.58 -0.18 -6.06
C ALA A 203 -13.44 -0.02 -4.80
N GLY A 204 -14.29 -1.02 -4.50
CA GLY A 204 -15.01 -1.13 -3.24
C GLY A 204 -16.45 -1.64 -3.36
N GLU A 205 -16.94 -1.93 -4.57
CA GLU A 205 -18.33 -2.37 -4.79
C GLU A 205 -18.52 -3.84 -4.39
N ILE A 206 -18.83 -4.07 -3.12
CA ILE A 206 -19.03 -5.42 -2.56
C ILE A 206 -20.09 -6.25 -3.31
N PRO A 207 -21.24 -5.71 -3.73
CA PRO A 207 -22.20 -6.46 -4.55
C PRO A 207 -21.63 -6.93 -5.89
N TYR A 208 -20.71 -6.15 -6.49
CA TYR A 208 -20.01 -6.53 -7.72
C TYR A 208 -19.14 -7.77 -7.48
N ALA A 209 -18.37 -7.78 -6.39
CA ALA A 209 -17.54 -8.91 -6.02
C ALA A 209 -18.38 -10.17 -5.74
N GLU A 210 -19.53 -10.05 -5.07
CA GLU A 210 -20.44 -11.18 -4.85
C GLU A 210 -20.99 -11.76 -6.16
N ALA A 211 -21.42 -10.90 -7.09
CA ALA A 211 -21.89 -11.32 -8.40
C ALA A 211 -20.79 -12.00 -9.24
N PHE A 212 -19.59 -11.42 -9.26
CA PHE A 212 -18.40 -12.02 -9.88
C PHE A 212 -18.13 -13.42 -9.32
N MET A 213 -18.05 -13.54 -7.99
CA MET A 213 -17.76 -14.81 -7.33
C MET A 213 -18.82 -15.87 -7.61
N LYS A 214 -20.10 -15.47 -7.65
CA LYS A 214 -21.21 -16.36 -8.02
C LYS A 214 -21.07 -16.86 -9.45
N HIS A 215 -20.70 -16.00 -10.40
CA HIS A 215 -20.50 -16.38 -11.80
C HIS A 215 -19.33 -17.35 -11.97
N VAL A 216 -18.17 -17.05 -11.36
CA VAL A 216 -16.99 -17.95 -11.39
C VAL A 216 -17.30 -19.30 -10.72
N SER A 217 -18.08 -19.29 -9.63
CA SER A 217 -18.57 -20.50 -8.96
C SER A 217 -19.48 -21.33 -9.85
N ALA A 218 -20.45 -20.71 -10.52
CA ALA A 218 -21.36 -21.38 -11.45
C ALA A 218 -20.61 -22.00 -12.65
N ALA A 219 -19.50 -21.40 -13.08
CA ALA A 219 -18.62 -21.95 -14.10
C ALA A 219 -17.72 -23.11 -13.60
N GLY A 220 -17.69 -23.40 -12.29
CA GLY A 220 -16.80 -24.39 -11.68
C GLY A 220 -15.33 -23.97 -11.68
N LYS A 221 -15.04 -22.67 -11.67
CA LYS A 221 -13.69 -22.11 -11.90
C LYS A 221 -13.10 -21.39 -10.69
N LEU A 222 -13.65 -21.55 -9.48
CA LEU A 222 -13.13 -20.90 -8.27
C LEU A 222 -11.65 -21.21 -7.99
N ALA A 223 -11.18 -22.40 -8.36
CA ALA A 223 -9.78 -22.81 -8.19
C ALA A 223 -8.79 -22.00 -9.06
N LEU A 224 -9.26 -21.13 -9.96
CA LEU A 224 -8.43 -20.19 -10.69
C LEU A 224 -8.04 -18.96 -9.84
N ILE A 225 -8.75 -18.69 -8.74
CA ILE A 225 -8.54 -17.50 -7.90
C ILE A 225 -7.67 -17.89 -6.70
N ASP A 226 -6.44 -17.37 -6.65
CA ASP A 226 -5.56 -17.53 -5.48
C ASP A 226 -5.80 -16.42 -4.44
N ALA A 227 -6.13 -15.20 -4.89
CA ALA A 227 -6.52 -14.11 -4.00
C ALA A 227 -7.49 -13.12 -4.66
N ILE A 228 -8.19 -12.36 -3.83
CA ILE A 228 -8.95 -11.17 -4.23
C ILE A 228 -8.24 -9.95 -3.68
N THR A 229 -8.02 -8.97 -4.55
CA THR A 229 -7.43 -7.68 -4.20
C THR A 229 -8.51 -6.60 -4.12
N ILE A 230 -8.38 -5.70 -3.16
CA ILE A 230 -9.26 -4.54 -2.96
C ILE A 230 -8.44 -3.26 -2.82
N HIS A 231 -9.01 -2.13 -3.24
CA HIS A 231 -8.44 -0.79 -3.18
C HIS A 231 -9.24 0.07 -2.18
N GLY A 232 -8.90 -0.04 -0.91
CA GLY A 232 -9.62 0.62 0.17
C GLY A 232 -9.05 1.99 0.53
N TYR A 233 -9.84 3.06 0.34
CA TYR A 233 -9.47 4.44 0.68
C TYR A 233 -10.47 5.11 1.63
N PRO A 234 -10.70 4.58 2.84
CA PRO A 234 -11.61 5.19 3.81
C PRO A 234 -11.02 6.49 4.37
N ILE A 235 -11.89 7.39 4.85
CA ILE A 235 -11.46 8.60 5.57
C ILE A 235 -10.69 8.20 6.85
N ASN A 236 -11.26 7.30 7.65
CA ASN A 236 -10.55 6.70 8.79
C ASN A 236 -9.71 5.50 8.30
N PRO A 237 -8.37 5.55 8.41
CA PRO A 237 -7.49 4.48 7.91
C PRO A 237 -7.72 3.12 8.57
N ASP A 238 -8.33 3.08 9.76
CA ASP A 238 -8.59 1.85 10.51
C ASP A 238 -9.84 1.07 10.06
N ASP A 239 -10.62 1.63 9.13
CA ASP A 239 -11.83 0.96 8.62
C ASP A 239 -11.47 -0.21 7.69
N THR A 240 -11.69 -1.44 8.16
CA THR A 240 -11.46 -2.68 7.42
C THR A 240 -12.76 -3.44 7.11
N GLU A 241 -13.92 -2.77 7.12
CA GLU A 241 -15.22 -3.41 6.93
C GLU A 241 -15.31 -4.15 5.59
N ASN A 242 -14.74 -3.56 4.53
CA ASN A 242 -14.69 -4.20 3.21
C ASN A 242 -13.96 -5.55 3.21
N ILE A 243 -12.90 -5.71 4.00
CA ILE A 243 -12.18 -6.99 4.17
C ILE A 243 -13.09 -8.01 4.84
N ILE A 244 -13.83 -7.61 5.89
CA ILE A 244 -14.75 -8.48 6.63
C ILE A 244 -15.84 -8.98 5.68
N GLN A 245 -16.41 -8.08 4.87
CA GLN A 245 -17.46 -8.39 3.92
C GLN A 245 -16.98 -9.33 2.81
N LEU A 246 -15.78 -9.09 2.24
CA LEU A 246 -15.20 -9.99 1.24
C LEU A 246 -14.90 -11.39 1.82
N ARG A 247 -14.33 -11.48 3.02
CA ARG A 247 -14.13 -12.76 3.71
C ARG A 247 -15.45 -13.48 3.95
N ALA A 248 -16.52 -12.76 4.29
CA ALA A 248 -17.85 -13.34 4.45
C ALA A 248 -18.40 -13.90 3.12
N ILE A 249 -18.19 -13.22 2.00
CA ILE A 249 -18.57 -13.70 0.66
C ILE A 249 -17.83 -15.00 0.31
N THR A 250 -16.49 -15.00 0.43
CA THR A 250 -15.67 -16.17 0.06
C THR A 250 -15.98 -17.39 0.94
N ASN A 251 -16.19 -17.17 2.24
CA ASN A 251 -16.64 -18.21 3.16
C ASN A 251 -18.03 -18.77 2.81
N ARG A 252 -19.00 -17.92 2.47
CA ARG A 252 -20.37 -18.33 2.11
C ARG A 252 -20.38 -19.18 0.83
N ILE A 253 -19.51 -18.85 -0.12
CA ILE A 253 -19.35 -19.60 -1.38
C ILE A 253 -18.57 -20.92 -1.17
N GLY A 254 -17.98 -21.13 0.01
CA GLY A 254 -17.28 -22.36 0.37
C GLY A 254 -15.84 -22.43 -0.15
N ALA A 255 -15.26 -21.29 -0.54
CA ALA A 255 -13.89 -21.17 -1.02
C ALA A 255 -13.19 -20.04 -0.24
N PRO A 256 -12.53 -20.33 0.90
CA PRO A 256 -11.81 -19.31 1.66
C PRO A 256 -10.59 -18.84 0.87
N ILE A 257 -10.81 -17.81 0.04
CA ILE A 257 -9.81 -17.17 -0.79
C ILE A 257 -9.14 -16.04 0.01
N GLU A 258 -7.83 -15.91 -0.16
CA GLU A 258 -7.07 -14.84 0.50
C GLU A 258 -7.57 -13.46 0.04
N ILE A 259 -7.76 -12.55 1.01
CA ILE A 259 -8.08 -11.14 0.71
C ILE A 259 -6.83 -10.30 0.96
N ARG A 260 -6.48 -9.46 -0.01
CA ARG A 260 -5.27 -8.63 -0.03
C ARG A 260 -5.66 -7.17 -0.26
N GLN A 261 -4.95 -6.24 0.38
CA GLN A 261 -5.04 -4.83 0.02
C GLN A 261 -4.11 -4.57 -1.17
N GLY A 262 -4.69 -4.40 -2.36
CA GLY A 262 -3.97 -4.22 -3.61
C GLY A 262 -3.56 -2.79 -3.90
N GLU A 263 -4.23 -1.81 -3.30
CA GLU A 263 -3.90 -0.39 -3.47
C GLU A 263 -4.48 0.46 -2.34
N SER A 264 -3.65 1.08 -1.51
CA SER A 264 -4.13 2.01 -0.48
C SER A 264 -3.04 2.97 -0.02
N GLY A 265 -3.41 4.22 0.26
CA GLY A 265 -2.49 5.26 0.70
C GLY A 265 -3.16 6.63 0.79
N ALA A 266 -2.52 7.57 1.46
CA ALA A 266 -2.99 8.94 1.62
C ALA A 266 -2.26 9.93 0.72
N THR A 267 -2.96 10.98 0.28
CA THR A 267 -2.33 12.12 -0.39
C THR A 267 -1.56 12.97 0.62
N SER A 268 -0.43 13.54 0.20
CA SER A 268 0.44 14.36 1.03
C SER A 268 0.05 15.84 1.10
N ARG A 269 -0.95 16.24 0.31
CA ARG A 269 -1.52 17.59 0.28
C ARG A 269 -2.92 17.61 -0.32
N PHE A 270 -3.58 18.76 -0.22
CA PHE A 270 -4.87 19.00 -0.87
C PHE A 270 -4.79 18.70 -2.39
N GLN A 271 -5.72 17.90 -2.88
CA GLN A 271 -5.95 17.67 -4.31
C GLN A 271 -7.44 17.50 -4.59
N LYS A 272 -7.88 17.84 -5.81
CA LYS A 272 -9.29 17.79 -6.22
C LYS A 272 -9.72 16.48 -6.87
N HIS A 273 -8.77 15.60 -7.16
CA HIS A 273 -8.99 14.37 -7.95
C HIS A 273 -8.51 13.13 -7.21
N PHE A 274 -8.98 11.96 -7.64
CA PHE A 274 -8.65 10.62 -7.10
C PHE A 274 -9.13 10.37 -5.68
N ALA A 275 -8.89 9.17 -5.14
CA ALA A 275 -9.28 8.81 -3.78
C ALA A 275 -8.71 9.78 -2.72
N LEU A 276 -9.47 10.02 -1.64
CA LEU A 276 -9.15 11.00 -0.60
C LEU A 276 -8.97 12.45 -1.14
N ASN A 277 -9.73 12.82 -2.17
CA ASN A 277 -9.79 14.20 -2.67
C ASN A 277 -10.55 15.14 -1.72
N ASN A 278 -10.38 16.44 -1.94
CA ASN A 278 -11.08 17.52 -1.22
C ASN A 278 -10.88 17.50 0.31
N LEU A 279 -9.87 16.78 0.79
CA LEU A 279 -9.43 16.79 2.19
C LEU A 279 -8.21 17.68 2.36
N GLN A 280 -8.14 18.40 3.48
CA GLN A 280 -6.97 19.21 3.86
C GLN A 280 -5.86 18.31 4.40
N MET A 281 -5.10 17.74 3.48
CA MET A 281 -4.04 16.78 3.79
C MET A 281 -2.68 17.46 3.91
N THR A 282 -1.77 16.84 4.66
CA THR A 282 -0.38 17.25 4.83
C THR A 282 0.51 16.01 4.84
N GLU A 283 1.83 16.19 4.78
CA GLU A 283 2.77 15.06 4.93
C GLU A 283 2.68 14.39 6.30
N THR A 284 2.37 15.14 7.35
CA THR A 284 2.13 14.59 8.69
C THR A 284 0.91 13.68 8.68
N ILE A 285 -0.22 14.15 8.11
CA ILE A 285 -1.44 13.35 8.01
C ILE A 285 -1.21 12.12 7.12
N GLN A 286 -0.55 12.27 5.97
CA GLN A 286 -0.20 11.16 5.08
C GLN A 286 0.59 10.08 5.82
N THR A 287 1.63 10.49 6.55
CA THR A 287 2.51 9.57 7.27
C THR A 287 1.74 8.75 8.30
N LYS A 288 0.93 9.41 9.13
CA LYS A 288 0.11 8.73 10.14
C LYS A 288 -0.98 7.86 9.53
N TRP A 289 -1.63 8.35 8.48
CA TRP A 289 -2.69 7.62 7.79
C TRP A 289 -2.14 6.33 7.21
N ASN A 290 -1.01 6.40 6.49
CA ASN A 290 -0.35 5.23 5.91
C ASN A 290 0.07 4.22 7.00
N LEU A 291 0.70 4.68 8.09
CA LEU A 291 1.08 3.80 9.21
C LEU A 291 -0.11 3.07 9.83
N ARG A 292 -1.19 3.80 10.14
CA ARG A 292 -2.42 3.23 10.70
C ARG A 292 -3.05 2.23 9.73
N ARG A 293 -3.14 2.60 8.45
CA ARG A 293 -3.75 1.77 7.41
C ARG A 293 -3.01 0.45 7.25
N MET A 294 -1.68 0.50 7.14
CA MET A 294 -0.83 -0.69 7.02
C MET A 294 -0.96 -1.61 8.24
N LEU A 295 -0.87 -1.05 9.45
CA LEU A 295 -0.91 -1.85 10.68
C LEU A 295 -2.30 -2.34 11.04
N ALA A 296 -3.37 -1.64 10.63
CA ALA A 296 -4.74 -2.14 10.74
C ALA A 296 -4.94 -3.41 9.89
N HIS A 297 -4.37 -3.47 8.69
CA HIS A 297 -4.43 -4.65 7.81
C HIS A 297 -3.56 -5.79 8.30
N HIS A 298 -2.32 -5.48 8.68
CA HIS A 298 -1.41 -6.48 9.26
C HIS A 298 -1.97 -7.05 10.57
N GLY A 299 -2.62 -6.21 11.37
CA GLY A 299 -3.36 -6.58 12.58
C GLY A 299 -4.59 -7.45 12.33
N ILE A 300 -4.92 -7.82 11.09
CA ILE A 300 -5.97 -8.80 10.77
C ILE A 300 -5.50 -9.80 9.70
N ASP A 301 -4.19 -10.03 9.59
CA ASP A 301 -3.54 -10.96 8.67
C ASP A 301 -3.88 -10.67 7.19
N VAL A 302 -3.78 -9.41 6.75
CA VAL A 302 -4.01 -8.99 5.36
C VAL A 302 -2.72 -8.44 4.73
N PRO A 303 -2.20 -9.06 3.66
CA PRO A 303 -1.09 -8.49 2.87
C PRO A 303 -1.43 -7.11 2.32
N PHE A 304 -0.42 -6.24 2.21
CA PHE A 304 -0.67 -4.83 1.95
C PHE A 304 0.28 -4.24 0.90
N ASN A 305 -0.31 -3.65 -0.14
CA ASN A 305 0.38 -2.80 -1.11
C ASN A 305 0.15 -1.32 -0.81
N LEU A 306 1.22 -0.63 -0.42
CA LEU A 306 1.20 0.81 -0.15
C LEU A 306 1.25 1.58 -1.46
N PHE A 307 0.22 2.38 -1.74
CA PHE A 307 0.14 3.21 -2.93
C PHE A 307 0.61 4.63 -2.63
N THR A 308 1.67 5.15 -3.24
CA THR A 308 2.58 4.55 -4.25
C THR A 308 3.99 5.09 -4.02
N ILE A 309 5.02 4.62 -4.74
CA ILE A 309 6.40 5.01 -4.45
C ILE A 309 6.71 6.49 -4.74
N ILE A 310 6.17 7.08 -5.81
CA ILE A 310 6.43 8.48 -6.24
C ILE A 310 5.15 9.21 -6.61
N ASP A 311 5.12 10.52 -6.43
CA ASP A 311 4.01 11.35 -6.92
C ASP A 311 3.82 11.20 -8.42
N LEU A 312 2.57 11.06 -8.84
CA LEU A 312 2.21 10.71 -10.22
C LEU A 312 1.66 11.92 -10.97
N HIS A 313 2.03 12.00 -12.25
CA HIS A 313 1.68 13.05 -13.20
C HIS A 313 0.63 12.49 -14.18
N TYR A 314 -0.65 12.59 -13.83
CA TYR A 314 -1.72 12.13 -14.73
C TYR A 314 -1.90 13.15 -15.86
N VAL A 315 -1.44 12.79 -17.05
CA VAL A 315 -1.60 13.64 -18.24
C VAL A 315 -2.95 13.37 -18.88
N LEU A 316 -3.89 14.32 -18.76
CA LEU A 316 -5.11 14.27 -19.55
C LEU A 316 -4.78 14.71 -20.99
N LYS A 317 -4.71 13.73 -21.90
CA LYS A 317 -4.35 13.92 -23.32
C LYS A 317 -5.18 14.99 -24.05
N THR A 318 -6.35 15.35 -23.55
CA THR A 318 -7.24 16.32 -24.20
C THR A 318 -6.84 17.79 -24.00
N LYS A 319 -5.91 18.14 -23.09
CA LYS A 319 -5.53 19.54 -22.83
C LYS A 319 -4.06 19.81 -22.49
N GLY A 320 -3.20 18.78 -22.45
CA GLY A 320 -1.82 18.93 -21.95
C GLY A 320 -1.77 19.31 -20.46
N LEU A 321 -2.88 19.14 -19.74
CA LEU A 321 -2.98 19.42 -18.31
C LEU A 321 -2.45 18.21 -17.54
N VAL A 322 -1.46 18.46 -16.69
CA VAL A 322 -0.98 17.50 -15.71
C VAL A 322 -1.83 17.64 -14.45
N ILE A 323 -2.52 16.56 -14.08
CA ILE A 323 -3.19 16.43 -12.79
C ILE A 323 -2.29 15.61 -11.87
N MET A 324 -1.86 16.21 -10.77
CA MET A 324 -1.02 15.53 -9.80
C MET A 324 -1.83 14.59 -8.91
N ASN A 325 -1.26 13.43 -8.59
CA ASN A 325 -1.70 12.56 -7.50
C ASN A 325 -0.56 12.49 -6.47
N TYR A 326 -0.74 13.16 -5.33
CA TYR A 326 0.32 13.37 -4.33
C TYR A 326 0.45 12.24 -3.29
N LYS A 327 0.05 11.02 -3.65
CA LYS A 327 0.12 9.83 -2.77
C LYS A 327 1.52 9.22 -2.67
N GLY A 328 2.46 9.68 -3.49
CA GLY A 328 3.83 9.18 -3.50
C GLY A 328 4.51 9.28 -2.15
N LEU A 329 5.36 8.31 -1.82
CA LEU A 329 6.33 8.40 -0.72
C LEU A 329 7.50 9.34 -1.07
N LEU A 330 7.74 9.53 -2.36
CA LEU A 330 8.70 10.47 -2.92
C LEU A 330 7.94 11.61 -3.60
N ALA A 331 8.33 12.84 -3.31
CA ALA A 331 7.84 14.00 -4.04
C ALA A 331 8.49 14.03 -5.43
N SER A 332 7.72 14.38 -6.46
CA SER A 332 8.21 14.47 -7.84
C SER A 332 8.32 15.92 -8.32
N LYS A 333 9.34 16.22 -9.11
CA LYS A 333 9.48 17.47 -9.89
C LYS A 333 8.60 17.44 -11.15
N PRO A 334 8.43 18.58 -11.85
CA PRO A 334 7.73 18.63 -13.15
C PRO A 334 8.29 17.69 -14.23
N ASP A 335 9.57 17.34 -14.17
CA ASP A 335 10.22 16.38 -15.09
C ASP A 335 10.14 14.92 -14.58
N GLN A 336 9.28 14.66 -13.59
CA GLN A 336 9.07 13.37 -12.94
C GLN A 336 10.31 12.82 -12.21
N THR A 337 11.37 13.59 -12.03
CA THR A 337 12.51 13.21 -11.17
C THR A 337 12.14 13.40 -9.70
N VAL A 338 12.84 12.71 -8.80
CA VAL A 338 12.62 12.86 -7.35
C VAL A 338 13.04 14.25 -6.90
N ASP A 339 12.13 14.96 -6.22
CA ASP A 339 12.40 16.24 -5.57
C ASP A 339 12.99 16.02 -4.17
N TYR A 340 12.25 15.34 -3.29
CA TYR A 340 12.70 14.94 -1.96
C TYR A 340 11.96 13.69 -1.47
N VAL A 341 12.53 13.07 -0.43
CA VAL A 341 11.95 11.94 0.30
C VAL A 341 10.95 12.47 1.32
N LYS A 342 9.68 12.06 1.26
CA LYS A 342 8.67 12.49 2.25
C LYS A 342 8.82 11.72 3.55
N PRO A 343 8.34 12.24 4.69
CA PRO A 343 8.34 11.54 5.97
C PRO A 343 7.68 10.14 5.90
N ALA A 344 6.65 9.99 5.05
CA ALA A 344 5.96 8.72 4.84
C ALA A 344 6.87 7.60 4.31
N TYR A 345 7.91 7.91 3.53
CA TYR A 345 8.90 6.92 3.07
C TYR A 345 9.69 6.35 4.25
N LEU A 346 10.18 7.23 5.13
CA LEU A 346 10.99 6.84 6.30
C LEU A 346 10.15 6.05 7.31
N ALA A 347 8.89 6.46 7.50
CA ALA A 347 7.95 5.74 8.35
C ALA A 347 7.60 4.35 7.77
N ALA A 348 7.43 4.22 6.46
CA ALA A 348 7.24 2.93 5.80
C ALA A 348 8.46 2.02 5.98
N GLN A 349 9.69 2.54 5.88
CA GLN A 349 10.90 1.75 6.16
C GLN A 349 10.90 1.16 7.58
N ASN A 350 10.47 1.93 8.59
CA ASN A 350 10.37 1.44 9.96
C ASN A 350 9.41 0.24 10.05
N VAL A 351 8.26 0.31 9.38
CA VAL A 351 7.29 -0.79 9.38
C VAL A 351 7.80 -1.99 8.59
N PHE A 352 8.27 -1.79 7.35
CA PHE A 352 8.74 -2.87 6.49
C PHE A 352 9.92 -3.64 7.10
N SER A 353 10.81 -2.94 7.82
CA SER A 353 11.96 -3.55 8.48
C SER A 353 11.60 -4.25 9.79
N THR A 354 10.58 -3.78 10.50
CA THR A 354 10.18 -4.33 11.82
C THR A 354 9.21 -5.48 11.67
N PHE A 355 8.26 -5.40 10.74
CA PHE A 355 7.14 -6.32 10.59
C PHE A 355 7.35 -7.26 9.39
N ASP A 356 8.49 -7.94 9.34
CA ASP A 356 8.71 -9.04 8.39
C ASP A 356 8.12 -10.35 8.94
N ASP A 357 8.28 -11.46 8.20
CA ASP A 357 7.70 -12.75 8.62
C ASP A 357 8.35 -13.32 9.89
N SER A 358 9.39 -12.70 10.46
CA SER A 358 9.91 -13.08 11.78
C SER A 358 8.96 -12.71 12.92
N LEU A 359 7.98 -11.83 12.70
CA LEU A 359 6.95 -11.49 13.68
C LEU A 359 5.63 -12.20 13.36
N VAL A 360 5.11 -12.97 14.32
CA VAL A 360 3.84 -13.69 14.19
C VAL A 360 2.78 -13.06 15.07
N ARG A 361 1.62 -12.75 14.48
CA ARG A 361 0.47 -12.16 15.20
C ARG A 361 -0.02 -13.08 16.32
N MET A 362 -0.22 -12.51 17.50
CA MET A 362 -0.80 -13.17 18.67
C MET A 362 -2.31 -12.92 18.70
N LYS A 363 -3.12 -13.91 18.31
CA LYS A 363 -4.57 -13.73 18.10
C LYS A 363 -5.39 -13.63 19.39
N ASP A 364 -4.90 -14.21 20.49
CA ASP A 364 -5.57 -14.21 21.80
C ASP A 364 -5.20 -12.98 22.66
N PHE A 365 -4.46 -12.03 22.09
CA PHE A 365 -4.07 -10.81 22.79
C PHE A 365 -5.23 -9.84 22.97
N SER A 366 -5.27 -9.17 24.13
CA SER A 366 -6.08 -7.97 24.33
C SER A 366 -5.37 -6.96 25.23
N ALA A 367 -5.74 -5.68 25.08
CA ALA A 367 -5.24 -4.59 25.91
C ALA A 367 -6.39 -3.93 26.67
N GLN A 368 -6.27 -3.85 27.98
CA GLN A 368 -7.11 -2.99 28.82
C GLN A 368 -6.43 -1.63 28.97
N SER A 369 -7.20 -0.54 28.99
CA SER A 369 -6.65 0.80 29.18
C SER A 369 -7.65 1.74 29.85
N ASN A 370 -7.15 2.87 30.36
CA ASN A 370 -7.94 4.00 30.82
C ASN A 370 -8.17 5.07 29.74
N ALA A 371 -7.88 4.77 28.47
CA ALA A 371 -8.07 5.73 27.38
C ALA A 371 -9.54 6.10 27.22
N THR A 372 -9.79 7.38 26.99
CA THR A 372 -11.14 7.89 26.68
C THR A 372 -11.48 7.78 25.20
N LYS A 373 -10.48 7.57 24.35
CA LYS A 373 -10.61 7.39 22.90
C LYS A 373 -10.57 5.91 22.52
N PRO A 374 -11.33 5.47 21.50
CA PRO A 374 -11.14 4.17 20.87
C PRO A 374 -9.68 3.91 20.48
N LEU A 375 -9.18 2.71 20.81
CA LEU A 375 -7.81 2.29 20.53
C LEU A 375 -7.76 1.15 19.51
N ALA A 376 -6.65 1.09 18.78
CA ALA A 376 -6.19 -0.10 18.10
C ALA A 376 -5.01 -0.68 18.88
N ALA A 377 -5.01 -2.01 19.06
CA ALA A 377 -3.97 -2.73 19.77
C ALA A 377 -3.77 -4.12 19.15
N PHE A 378 -2.55 -4.44 18.75
CA PHE A 378 -2.20 -5.74 18.19
C PHE A 378 -0.86 -6.19 18.75
N ALA A 379 -0.71 -7.49 19.03
CA ALA A 379 0.52 -8.06 19.55
C ALA A 379 1.13 -9.07 18.60
N TYR A 380 2.45 -9.18 18.64
CA TYR A 380 3.26 -10.08 17.82
C TYR A 380 4.36 -10.69 18.67
N SER A 381 4.74 -11.93 18.35
CA SER A 381 5.89 -12.60 18.94
C SER A 381 6.96 -12.82 17.87
N HIS A 382 8.19 -12.48 18.20
CA HIS A 382 9.34 -12.70 17.34
C HIS A 382 9.74 -14.17 17.40
N GLN A 383 9.70 -14.87 16.26
CA GLN A 383 9.88 -16.32 16.16
C GLN A 383 11.20 -16.82 16.79
N LYS A 384 12.29 -16.08 16.60
CA LYS A 384 13.62 -16.47 17.12
C LYS A 384 13.87 -16.11 18.58
N SER A 385 13.65 -14.86 18.99
CA SER A 385 13.95 -14.40 20.36
C SER A 385 12.83 -14.70 21.35
N GLY A 386 11.61 -15.00 20.88
CA GLY A 386 10.40 -15.08 21.70
C GLY A 386 9.91 -13.72 22.22
N GLY A 387 10.67 -12.64 22.00
CA GLY A 387 10.32 -11.30 22.44
C GLY A 387 9.04 -10.82 21.78
N GLN A 388 8.22 -10.10 22.55
CA GLN A 388 6.89 -9.68 22.12
C GLN A 388 6.83 -8.19 21.90
N ILE A 389 6.05 -7.77 20.91
CA ILE A 389 5.81 -6.36 20.62
C ILE A 389 4.31 -6.10 20.53
N VAL A 390 3.89 -4.92 20.99
CA VAL A 390 2.50 -4.47 20.93
C VAL A 390 2.45 -3.13 20.20
N THR A 391 1.68 -3.05 19.13
CA THR A 391 1.36 -1.79 18.44
C THR A 391 0.16 -1.12 19.09
N LEU A 392 0.19 0.20 19.30
CA LEU A 392 -0.88 0.98 19.94
C LEU A 392 -1.09 2.32 19.24
N TRP A 393 -2.35 2.74 19.04
CA TRP A 393 -2.72 4.12 18.64
C TRP A 393 -4.18 4.45 18.94
N CYS A 394 -4.50 5.74 19.01
CA CYS A 394 -5.88 6.23 18.99
C CYS A 394 -6.46 6.09 17.57
N LYS A 395 -7.59 5.39 17.43
CA LYS A 395 -8.20 5.06 16.13
C LYS A 395 -9.53 5.76 15.85
N ASP A 396 -9.86 6.76 16.66
CA ASP A 396 -11.18 7.40 16.72
C ASP A 396 -11.60 8.09 15.42
N ASP A 397 -10.67 8.74 14.72
CA ASP A 397 -10.94 9.48 13.48
C ASP A 397 -9.70 9.51 12.56
N MET A 398 -9.79 10.10 11.38
CA MET A 398 -8.66 10.42 10.52
C MET A 398 -7.57 11.16 11.33
N PRO A 399 -6.28 10.77 11.20
CA PRO A 399 -5.22 11.42 11.98
C PRO A 399 -5.07 12.89 11.62
N GLY A 400 -4.74 13.72 12.62
CA GLY A 400 -4.52 15.14 12.49
C GLY A 400 -3.04 15.53 12.40
N ASN A 401 -2.79 16.84 12.28
CA ASN A 401 -1.43 17.40 12.20
C ASN A 401 -0.68 17.43 13.53
N SER A 402 -1.39 17.40 14.68
CA SER A 402 -0.74 17.48 15.99
C SER A 402 -0.07 16.16 16.36
N ASN A 403 1.13 16.20 16.91
CA ASN A 403 1.82 15.04 17.49
C ASN A 403 1.79 15.04 19.03
N ASP A 404 0.85 15.80 19.60
CA ASP A 404 0.64 15.88 21.03
C ASP A 404 0.21 14.51 21.56
N LYS A 405 0.77 14.13 22.70
CA LYS A 405 0.56 12.82 23.30
C LYS A 405 -0.22 12.95 24.60
N THR A 406 -1.15 12.03 24.80
CA THR A 406 -1.87 11.83 26.05
C THR A 406 -1.29 10.63 26.78
N LEU A 407 -1.15 10.72 28.10
CA LEU A 407 -0.66 9.60 28.91
C LEU A 407 -1.80 8.61 29.16
N VAL A 408 -1.58 7.34 28.80
CA VAL A 408 -2.55 6.25 28.92
C VAL A 408 -1.93 5.09 29.69
N ASP A 409 -2.68 4.50 30.60
CA ASP A 409 -2.28 3.30 31.31
C ASP A 409 -2.76 2.07 30.53
N PHE A 410 -1.89 1.07 30.40
CA PHE A 410 -2.19 -0.19 29.72
C PHE A 410 -1.96 -1.40 30.62
N THR A 411 -2.81 -2.41 30.47
CA THR A 411 -2.61 -3.75 31.00
C THR A 411 -2.83 -4.77 29.89
N PHE A 412 -1.79 -5.55 29.60
CA PHE A 412 -1.81 -6.53 28.52
C PHE A 412 -2.25 -7.91 29.02
N GLN A 413 -3.14 -8.53 28.25
CA GLN A 413 -3.56 -9.92 28.40
C GLN A 413 -3.04 -10.70 27.19
N GLY A 414 -2.36 -11.82 27.46
CA GLY A 414 -1.75 -12.65 26.43
C GLY A 414 -0.37 -12.17 25.94
N ALA A 415 0.12 -11.01 26.38
CA ALA A 415 1.50 -10.55 26.10
C ALA A 415 2.28 -10.25 27.40
N THR A 416 3.60 -10.36 27.39
CA THR A 416 4.53 -10.09 28.48
C THR A 416 5.84 -9.54 27.93
N ILE A 417 6.25 -8.37 28.41
CA ILE A 417 7.41 -7.59 27.97
C ILE A 417 8.25 -7.22 29.21
N ASN A 418 9.44 -7.79 29.33
CA ASN A 418 10.26 -7.72 30.54
C ASN A 418 11.33 -6.62 30.48
N ASP A 419 11.92 -6.37 29.30
CA ASP A 419 12.82 -5.25 29.04
C ASP A 419 12.17 -4.30 28.03
N PRO A 420 11.19 -3.49 28.45
CA PRO A 420 10.38 -2.72 27.53
C PRO A 420 11.13 -1.51 26.97
N VAL A 421 10.84 -1.21 25.70
CA VAL A 421 11.14 0.06 25.06
C VAL A 421 9.88 0.66 24.44
N TYR A 422 9.86 1.99 24.36
CA TYR A 422 8.85 2.73 23.63
C TYR A 422 9.40 3.10 22.25
N VAL A 423 8.65 2.84 21.19
CA VAL A 423 9.06 3.19 19.82
C VAL A 423 7.99 4.05 19.16
N ASP A 424 8.39 5.17 18.58
CA ASP A 424 7.51 6.00 17.77
C ASP A 424 7.72 5.68 16.28
N LEU A 425 6.81 4.92 15.66
CA LEU A 425 6.99 4.46 14.27
C LEU A 425 6.96 5.60 13.25
N TYR A 426 6.41 6.76 13.62
CA TYR A 426 6.43 7.96 12.77
C TYR A 426 7.86 8.40 12.43
N ASN A 427 8.80 8.27 13.38
CA ASN A 427 10.18 8.74 13.22
C ASN A 427 11.25 7.67 13.51
N GLY A 428 10.82 6.47 13.92
CA GLY A 428 11.67 5.33 14.25
C GLY A 428 12.48 5.49 15.52
N LYS A 429 12.27 6.55 16.33
CA LYS A 429 13.02 6.76 17.58
C LYS A 429 12.59 5.72 18.62
N VAL A 430 13.60 5.19 19.31
CA VAL A 430 13.46 4.19 20.37
C VAL A 430 13.87 4.82 21.69
N TYR A 431 13.02 4.70 22.70
CA TYR A 431 13.15 5.32 23.99
C TYR A 431 13.12 4.27 25.10
N ALA A 432 13.81 4.56 26.20
CA ALA A 432 13.76 3.73 27.38
C ALA A 432 12.37 3.80 28.02
N LEU A 433 11.79 2.65 28.34
CA LEU A 433 10.56 2.57 29.12
C LEU A 433 10.86 1.92 30.48
N PRO A 434 10.29 2.41 31.60
CA PRO A 434 10.46 1.77 32.89
C PRO A 434 10.00 0.30 32.86
N LYS A 435 10.76 -0.57 33.53
CA LYS A 435 10.40 -1.98 33.65
C LYS A 435 9.09 -2.13 34.40
N SER A 436 8.21 -2.94 33.86
CA SER A 436 7.00 -3.38 34.53
C SER A 436 7.32 -4.53 35.47
N ALA A 437 6.75 -4.53 36.69
CA ALA A 437 7.02 -5.57 37.68
C ALA A 437 6.47 -6.95 37.25
N ASP A 438 5.37 -6.96 36.50
CA ASP A 438 4.70 -8.16 35.98
C ASP A 438 4.94 -8.38 34.48
N GLY A 439 5.62 -7.44 33.81
CA GLY A 439 5.83 -7.42 32.37
C GLY A 439 4.56 -7.12 31.56
N LYS A 440 3.46 -6.72 32.20
CA LYS A 440 2.12 -6.61 31.57
C LYS A 440 1.48 -5.24 31.78
N THR A 441 1.83 -4.56 32.86
CA THR A 441 1.22 -3.28 33.25
C THR A 441 2.16 -2.13 32.93
N PHE A 442 1.72 -1.18 32.10
CA PHE A 442 2.51 -0.06 31.61
C PHE A 442 1.77 1.25 31.88
N PRO A 443 2.10 1.98 32.97
CA PRO A 443 1.46 3.24 33.29
C PRO A 443 2.04 4.40 32.47
N LYS A 444 1.23 5.44 32.26
CA LYS A 444 1.61 6.74 31.69
C LYS A 444 2.33 6.63 30.34
N ILE A 445 1.79 5.83 29.42
CA ILE A 445 2.33 5.66 28.08
C ILE A 445 1.91 6.84 27.20
N PRO A 446 2.86 7.59 26.61
CA PRO A 446 2.54 8.68 25.69
C PRO A 446 1.93 8.13 24.39
N LEU A 447 0.62 8.30 24.23
CA LEU A 447 -0.16 7.79 23.11
C LEU A 447 -0.77 8.94 22.30
N TYR A 448 -0.89 8.74 20.99
CA TYR A 448 -1.52 9.68 20.07
C TYR A 448 -2.10 8.95 18.84
N ASP A 449 -2.48 9.68 17.81
CA ASP A 449 -3.14 9.18 16.59
C ASP A 449 -2.15 8.64 15.52
N SER A 450 -0.95 8.23 15.94
CA SER A 450 0.01 7.49 15.12
C SER A 450 0.49 6.24 15.86
N PRO A 451 0.82 5.15 15.17
CA PRO A 451 1.28 3.92 15.80
C PRO A 451 2.57 4.09 16.60
N ILE A 452 2.53 3.60 17.84
CA ILE A 452 3.71 3.42 18.70
C ILE A 452 3.85 1.94 19.05
N LEU A 453 5.04 1.55 19.52
CA LEU A 453 5.28 0.22 20.06
C LEU A 453 5.58 0.30 21.56
N ILE A 454 5.02 -0.64 22.31
CA ILE A 454 5.68 -1.17 23.52
C ILE A 454 6.28 -2.50 23.11
N ALA A 455 7.59 -2.62 23.18
CA ALA A 455 8.30 -3.76 22.63
C ALA A 455 9.33 -4.31 23.61
N GLU A 456 9.46 -5.63 23.63
CA GLU A 456 10.62 -6.29 24.22
C GLU A 456 11.86 -5.88 23.43
N LYS A 457 12.85 -5.28 24.12
CA LYS A 457 14.03 -4.69 23.48
C LYS A 457 14.77 -5.70 22.61
N SER A 458 14.82 -6.97 23.04
CA SER A 458 15.47 -8.06 22.31
C SER A 458 14.72 -8.52 21.05
N ALA A 459 13.48 -8.07 20.83
CA ALA A 459 12.73 -8.29 19.59
C ALA A 459 13.03 -7.26 18.50
N LEU A 460 13.79 -6.19 18.82
CA LEU A 460 14.06 -5.08 17.90
C LEU A 460 15.54 -5.00 17.55
N GLN A 461 15.82 -4.58 16.31
CA GLN A 461 17.14 -4.13 15.89
C GLN A 461 17.25 -2.62 16.07
N ILE A 462 18.12 -2.17 16.96
CA ILE A 462 18.23 -0.76 17.37
C ILE A 462 19.65 -0.25 17.07
N ASP A 463 19.73 0.86 16.34
CA ASP A 463 20.96 1.61 16.13
C ASP A 463 21.17 2.63 17.28
N PHE A 464 22.00 2.26 18.25
CA PHE A 464 22.33 3.09 19.42
C PHE A 464 23.30 4.24 19.11
N LYS A 465 23.88 4.29 17.90
CA LYS A 465 24.91 5.27 17.53
C LYS A 465 24.36 6.64 17.14
N THR A 466 23.04 6.79 17.01
CA THR A 466 22.42 8.10 16.77
C THR A 466 22.27 8.83 18.10
N LYS A 467 23.37 9.34 18.66
CA LYS A 467 23.26 10.47 19.58
C LYS A 467 22.92 11.73 18.77
N PRO A 468 22.04 12.61 19.27
CA PRO A 468 21.59 13.79 18.55
C PRO A 468 22.73 14.69 18.10
#